data_AF-A0A929SIQ5-F1
#
_entry.id   AF-A0A929SIQ5-F1
#
_cell.length_a   1.000
_cell.length_b   1.000
_cell.length_c   1.000
_cell.angle_alpha   90.00
_cell.angle_beta   90.00
_cell.angle_gamma   90.00
#
_symmetry.space_group_name_H-M   'P 1'
#
loop_
_entity.id
_entity.type
_entity.pdbx_description
1 polymer ?
#
loop_
_entity_poly.entity_id
_entity_poly.type
_entity_poly.pdbx_seq_one_letter_code
_entity_poly.pdbx_strand_id
1 'polypeptide(L)'
;KEGNPEAYHFPTAKMEDGPYDFSFSGVKSAVLNEMNRLKMTGEEVHAADICASFQENVTEVLSEKAIALCKDLGVSRLAIAGGVSANTALREKMQKKAEKEGITFFCPKMILCTDNAAMIAAAGYYEWKKGKFADYRINAYPSLSLTEG
;
A
#
# COMPACT_ATOMS: atom_id res chain seq x y z
N LYS A 1 -10.83 -15.37 3.15
CA LYS A 1 -10.53 -14.98 4.55
C LYS A 1 -10.49 -16.25 5.40
N GLU A 2 -9.65 -17.21 5.03
CA GLU A 2 -9.73 -18.60 5.54
C GLU A 2 -8.50 -19.03 6.33
N GLY A 3 -7.46 -18.18 6.39
CA GLY A 3 -6.24 -18.45 7.13
C GLY A 3 -6.13 -17.60 8.40
N ASN A 4 -5.31 -18.07 9.33
CA ASN A 4 -4.97 -17.40 10.57
C ASN A 4 -3.85 -16.37 10.34
N PRO A 5 -4.10 -15.06 10.51
CA PRO A 5 -3.07 -14.02 10.34
C PRO A 5 -1.93 -14.12 11.37
N GLU A 6 -2.15 -14.76 12.51
CA GLU A 6 -1.15 -14.92 13.58
C GLU A 6 -0.36 -16.23 13.49
N ALA A 7 -0.51 -17.01 12.41
CA ALA A 7 0.18 -18.29 12.28
C ALA A 7 1.71 -18.13 12.11
N TYR A 8 2.14 -17.07 11.43
CA TYR A 8 3.54 -16.77 11.18
C TYR A 8 3.85 -15.29 11.43
N HIS A 9 5.00 -15.01 12.04
CA HIS A 9 5.49 -13.64 12.21
C HIS A 9 6.62 -13.35 11.23
N PHE A 10 6.32 -12.56 10.19
CA PHE A 10 7.32 -12.16 9.21
C PHE A 10 8.06 -10.88 9.63
N PRO A 11 9.33 -10.72 9.21
CA PRO A 11 10.13 -9.55 9.57
C PRO A 11 9.63 -8.29 8.85
N THR A 12 9.64 -7.18 9.58
CA THR A 12 9.42 -5.84 9.05
C THR A 12 10.75 -5.12 8.93
N ALA A 13 11.03 -4.56 7.76
CA ALA A 13 12.22 -3.73 7.58
C ALA A 13 12.05 -2.39 8.32
N LYS A 14 13.02 -2.08 9.20
CA LYS A 14 13.18 -0.74 9.76
C LYS A 14 14.28 -0.03 8.97
N MET A 15 14.02 1.20 8.55
CA MET A 15 14.95 2.02 7.78
C MET A 15 15.37 3.20 8.66
N GLU A 16 16.65 3.26 9.01
CA GLU A 16 17.19 4.30 9.90
C GLU A 16 17.16 5.69 9.24
N ASP A 17 17.52 5.76 7.96
CA ASP A 17 17.60 7.02 7.20
C ASP A 17 16.27 7.47 6.57
N GLY A 18 15.20 6.68 6.73
CA GLY A 18 13.93 6.88 6.05
C GLY A 18 12.77 6.29 6.85
N PRO A 19 12.30 6.94 7.93
CA PRO A 19 11.28 6.39 8.82
C PRO A 19 9.95 6.09 8.10
N TYR A 20 9.71 6.72 6.95
CA TYR A 20 8.53 6.53 6.12
C TYR A 20 8.78 5.73 4.83
N ASP A 21 10.01 5.31 4.59
CA ASP A 21 10.36 4.46 3.45
C ASP A 21 9.91 3.02 3.67
N PHE A 22 9.71 2.28 2.58
CA PHE A 22 9.23 0.90 2.62
C PHE A 22 10.26 -0.05 2.02
N SER A 23 10.36 -1.25 2.60
CA SER A 23 11.09 -2.37 2.00
C SER A 23 10.32 -3.67 2.21
N PHE A 24 10.01 -4.35 1.10
CA PHE A 24 9.26 -5.60 1.07
C PHE A 24 10.08 -6.81 0.58
N SER A 25 11.36 -6.62 0.25
CA SER A 25 12.23 -7.70 -0.20
C SER A 25 12.52 -8.70 0.93
N GLY A 26 12.69 -8.20 2.17
CA GLY A 26 12.93 -9.02 3.35
C GLY A 26 11.77 -9.98 3.65
N VAL A 27 10.53 -9.48 3.63
CA VAL A 27 9.34 -10.31 3.85
C VAL A 27 9.16 -11.36 2.76
N LYS A 28 9.45 -11.04 1.49
CA LYS A 28 9.44 -12.02 0.39
C LYS A 28 10.39 -13.19 0.66
N SER A 29 11.63 -12.88 1.05
CA SER A 29 12.64 -13.91 1.35
C SER A 29 12.25 -14.74 2.58
N ALA A 30 11.69 -14.11 3.62
CA ALA A 30 11.23 -14.80 4.81
C ALA A 30 10.09 -15.80 4.51
N VAL A 31 9.10 -15.39 3.72
CA VAL A 31 8.01 -16.28 3.26
C VAL A 31 8.56 -17.47 2.49
N LEU A 32 9.47 -17.22 1.54
CA LEU A 32 10.08 -18.29 0.73
C LEU A 32 10.85 -19.29 1.61
N ASN A 33 11.64 -18.79 2.55
CA ASN A 33 12.41 -19.62 3.47
C ASN A 33 11.52 -20.46 4.37
N GLU A 34 10.42 -19.90 4.88
CA GLU A 34 9.47 -20.63 5.71
C GLU A 34 8.78 -21.75 4.90
N MET A 35 8.34 -21.45 3.67
CA MET A 35 7.79 -22.46 2.78
C MET A 35 8.79 -23.58 2.47
N ASN A 36 10.07 -23.26 2.28
CA ASN A 36 11.10 -24.26 2.05
C ASN A 36 11.36 -25.10 3.30
N ARG A 37 11.40 -24.48 4.48
CA ARG A 37 11.57 -25.16 5.77
C ARG A 37 10.49 -26.23 5.96
N LEU A 38 9.21 -25.83 5.84
CA LEU A 38 8.07 -26.74 5.99
C LEU A 38 8.15 -27.94 5.03
N LYS A 39 8.52 -27.70 3.76
CA LYS A 39 8.71 -28.76 2.77
C LYS A 39 9.84 -29.72 3.14
N MET A 40 10.96 -29.19 3.64
CA MET A 40 12.13 -29.99 4.01
C MET A 40 11.89 -30.82 5.28
N THR A 41 11.08 -30.33 6.22
CA THR A 41 10.72 -31.04 7.45
C THR A 41 9.53 -31.99 7.28
N GLY A 42 8.90 -32.01 6.10
CA GLY A 42 7.71 -32.82 5.82
C GLY A 42 6.44 -32.31 6.52
N GLU A 43 6.46 -31.07 6.98
CA GLU A 43 5.29 -30.40 7.57
C GLU A 43 4.31 -29.98 6.46
N GLU A 44 3.01 -30.01 6.78
CA GLU A 44 1.98 -29.59 5.84
C GLU A 44 2.04 -28.07 5.63
N VAL A 45 2.02 -27.63 4.37
CA VAL A 45 2.03 -26.21 4.02
C VAL A 45 0.61 -25.67 4.00
N HIS A 46 0.25 -24.95 5.06
CA HIS A 46 -1.05 -24.28 5.16
C HIS A 46 -0.98 -22.93 4.43
N ALA A 47 -1.17 -22.96 3.11
CA ALA A 47 -0.99 -21.77 2.27
C ALA A 47 -1.89 -20.59 2.68
N ALA A 48 -3.10 -20.86 3.17
CA ALA A 48 -4.02 -19.84 3.64
C ALA A 48 -3.44 -19.04 4.82
N ASP A 49 -2.78 -19.71 5.77
CA ASP A 49 -2.15 -19.11 6.95
C ASP A 49 -0.94 -18.26 6.56
N ILE A 50 -0.07 -18.79 5.68
CA ILE A 50 1.08 -18.04 5.16
C ILE A 50 0.60 -16.76 4.44
N CYS A 51 -0.43 -16.86 3.60
CA CYS A 51 -1.00 -15.70 2.91
C CYS A 51 -1.65 -14.70 3.88
N ALA A 52 -2.34 -15.18 4.91
CA ALA A 52 -2.98 -14.34 5.91
C ALA A 52 -1.93 -13.58 6.74
N SER A 53 -0.90 -14.26 7.23
CA SER A 53 0.21 -13.66 7.98
C SER A 53 1.04 -12.68 7.14
N PHE A 54 1.26 -12.99 5.86
CA PHE A 54 1.90 -12.06 4.93
C PHE A 54 1.06 -10.80 4.73
N GLN A 55 -0.24 -10.96 4.47
CA GLN A 55 -1.15 -9.82 4.30
C GLN A 55 -1.23 -8.98 5.57
N GLU A 56 -1.30 -9.62 6.74
CA GLU A 56 -1.33 -8.93 8.03
C GLU A 56 -0.07 -8.08 8.21
N ASN A 57 1.12 -8.66 8.00
CA ASN A 57 2.40 -7.95 8.09
C ASN A 57 2.44 -6.73 7.15
N VAL A 58 2.15 -6.91 5.85
CA VAL A 58 2.23 -5.81 4.87
C VAL A 58 1.23 -4.71 5.18
N THR A 59 -0.02 -5.07 5.51
CA THR A 59 -1.05 -4.09 5.81
C THR A 59 -0.78 -3.35 7.12
N GLU A 60 -0.19 -4.01 8.11
CA GLU A 60 0.23 -3.39 9.37
C GLU A 60 1.26 -2.30 9.10
N VAL A 61 2.35 -2.63 8.42
CA VAL A 61 3.44 -1.70 8.09
C VAL A 61 2.95 -0.48 7.31
N LEU A 62 2.12 -0.69 6.28
CA LEU A 62 1.56 0.40 5.49
C LEU A 62 0.69 1.33 6.35
N SER A 63 -0.16 0.74 7.20
CA SER A 63 -1.09 1.50 8.03
C SER A 63 -0.38 2.27 9.16
N GLU A 64 0.61 1.67 9.82
CA GLU A 64 1.37 2.34 10.88
C GLU A 64 2.13 3.55 10.35
N LYS A 65 2.88 3.37 9.26
CA LYS A 65 3.66 4.47 8.66
C LYS A 65 2.77 5.60 8.15
N ALA A 66 1.63 5.29 7.51
CA ALA A 66 0.72 6.31 7.02
C ALA A 66 0.13 7.17 8.15
N ILE A 67 -0.29 6.53 9.25
CA ILE A 67 -0.88 7.22 10.39
C ILE A 67 0.17 8.01 11.17
N ALA A 68 1.36 7.44 11.38
CA ALA A 68 2.49 8.15 11.97
C ALA A 68 2.85 9.40 11.17
N LEU A 69 2.93 9.30 9.84
CA LEU A 69 3.24 10.44 8.97
C LEU A 69 2.17 11.53 9.06
N CYS A 70 0.88 11.15 9.11
CA CYS A 70 -0.19 12.12 9.30
C CYS A 70 -0.04 12.90 10.61
N LYS A 71 0.36 12.23 11.69
CA LYS A 71 0.57 12.85 13.01
C LYS A 71 1.77 13.80 12.98
N ASP A 72 2.89 13.36 12.40
CA ASP A 72 4.11 14.17 12.31
C ASP A 72 3.91 15.43 11.46
N LEU A 73 3.11 15.34 10.37
CA LEU A 73 2.78 16.47 9.52
C LEU A 73 1.61 17.33 10.05
N GLY A 74 0.91 16.88 11.11
CA GLY A 74 -0.27 17.56 11.63
C GLY A 74 -1.46 17.59 10.66
N VAL A 75 -1.57 16.60 9.76
CA VAL A 75 -2.66 16.51 8.78
C VAL A 75 -3.75 15.55 9.25
N SER A 76 -5.02 15.95 9.06
CA SER A 76 -6.19 15.17 9.50
C SER A 76 -6.91 14.46 8.36
N ARG A 77 -6.29 14.37 7.17
CA ARG A 77 -6.88 13.74 5.99
C ARG A 77 -5.87 12.78 5.36
N LEU A 78 -6.29 11.54 5.18
CA LEU A 78 -5.48 10.48 4.56
C LEU A 78 -6.27 9.89 3.39
N ALA A 79 -5.64 9.77 2.23
CA ALA A 79 -6.21 9.09 1.06
C ALA A 79 -5.30 7.97 0.60
N ILE A 80 -5.87 6.87 0.08
CA ILE A 80 -5.12 5.80 -0.58
C ILE A 80 -5.56 5.65 -2.04
N ALA A 81 -4.60 5.28 -2.89
CA ALA A 81 -4.80 5.02 -4.32
C ALA A 81 -3.92 3.87 -4.81
N GLY A 82 -4.09 3.46 -6.07
CA GLY A 82 -3.35 2.37 -6.69
C GLY A 82 -3.96 0.99 -6.43
N GLY A 83 -3.53 -0.03 -7.18
CA GLY A 83 -4.18 -1.35 -7.18
C GLY A 83 -4.24 -2.03 -5.80
N VAL A 84 -3.21 -1.86 -4.96
CA VAL A 84 -3.18 -2.42 -3.59
C VAL A 84 -4.26 -1.81 -2.70
N SER A 85 -4.75 -0.59 -3.01
CA SER A 85 -5.88 0.01 -2.30
C SER A 85 -7.19 -0.78 -2.45
N ALA A 86 -7.27 -1.74 -3.39
CA ALA A 86 -8.38 -2.68 -3.50
C ALA A 86 -8.36 -3.77 -2.39
N ASN A 87 -7.26 -3.92 -1.64
CA ASN A 87 -7.18 -4.88 -0.56
C ASN A 87 -8.11 -4.48 0.60
N THR A 88 -9.10 -5.32 0.90
CA THR A 88 -10.11 -5.01 1.93
C THR A 88 -9.54 -4.98 3.35
N ALA A 89 -8.56 -5.84 3.66
CA ALA A 89 -7.90 -5.84 4.97
C ALA A 89 -7.12 -4.54 5.20
N LEU A 90 -6.41 -4.04 4.18
CA LEU A 90 -5.74 -2.75 4.22
C LEU A 90 -6.73 -1.61 4.47
N ARG A 91 -7.85 -1.58 3.74
CA ARG A 91 -8.89 -0.55 3.91
C ARG A 91 -9.46 -0.55 5.33
N GLU A 92 -9.88 -1.72 5.81
CA GLU A 92 -10.46 -1.89 7.14
C GLU A 92 -9.47 -1.45 8.23
N LYS A 93 -8.19 -1.84 8.09
CA LYS A 93 -7.14 -1.49 9.04
C LYS A 93 -6.81 0.00 9.03
N MET A 94 -6.64 0.59 7.84
CA MET A 94 -6.34 2.02 7.68
C MET A 94 -7.49 2.88 8.24
N GLN A 95 -8.75 2.53 7.93
CA GLN A 95 -9.93 3.22 8.46
C GLN A 95 -9.94 3.18 10.00
N LYS A 96 -9.80 1.99 10.60
CA LYS A 96 -9.82 1.83 12.07
C LYS A 96 -8.72 2.64 12.76
N LYS A 97 -7.51 2.66 12.20
CA LYS A 97 -6.40 3.44 12.79
C LYS A 97 -6.58 4.94 12.59
N ALA A 98 -7.05 5.37 11.42
CA ALA A 98 -7.34 6.76 11.15
C ALA A 98 -8.41 7.32 12.09
N GLU A 99 -9.52 6.58 12.29
CA GLU A 99 -10.59 6.97 13.21
C GLU A 99 -10.12 7.17 14.65
N LYS A 100 -9.26 6.26 15.15
CA LYS A 100 -8.69 6.36 16.50
C LYS A 100 -7.88 7.64 16.72
N GLU A 101 -7.26 8.14 15.67
CA GLU A 101 -6.42 9.34 15.70
C GLU A 101 -7.16 10.60 15.20
N GLY A 102 -8.47 10.52 14.93
CA GLY A 102 -9.26 11.63 14.41
C GLY A 102 -8.92 12.04 12.97
N ILE A 103 -8.31 11.14 12.19
CA ILE A 103 -7.95 11.34 10.79
C ILE A 103 -9.11 10.88 9.90
N THR A 104 -9.54 11.74 8.98
CA THR A 104 -10.53 11.39 7.96
C THR A 104 -9.88 10.56 6.86
N PHE A 105 -10.33 9.32 6.69
CA PHE A 105 -9.82 8.41 5.67
C PHE A 105 -10.67 8.44 4.39
N PHE A 106 -10.01 8.55 3.24
CA PHE A 106 -10.63 8.55 1.91
C PHE A 106 -10.13 7.36 1.11
N CYS A 107 -11.07 6.58 0.57
CA CYS A 107 -10.76 5.46 -0.28
C CYS A 107 -11.70 5.41 -1.49
N PRO A 108 -11.18 5.32 -2.73
CA PRO A 108 -12.02 5.26 -3.91
C PRO A 108 -12.84 3.96 -3.97
N LYS A 109 -13.92 3.98 -4.75
CA LYS A 109 -14.66 2.77 -5.13
C LYS A 109 -13.71 1.78 -5.81
N MET A 110 -13.91 0.48 -5.60
CA MET A 110 -13.05 -0.59 -6.11
C MET A 110 -12.72 -0.48 -7.61
N ILE A 111 -13.72 -0.13 -8.43
CA ILE A 111 -13.58 0.03 -9.89
C ILE A 111 -12.64 1.19 -10.29
N LEU A 112 -12.32 2.09 -9.36
CA LEU A 112 -11.46 3.26 -9.57
C LEU A 112 -10.06 3.09 -8.96
N CYS A 113 -9.77 1.97 -8.31
CA CYS A 113 -8.48 1.74 -7.63
C CYS A 113 -7.35 1.30 -8.57
N THR A 114 -7.70 0.49 -9.57
CA THR A 114 -6.76 0.01 -10.59
C THR A 114 -6.69 0.99 -11.75
N ASP A 115 -5.65 0.88 -12.57
CA ASP A 115 -5.43 1.79 -13.70
C ASP A 115 -6.65 1.85 -14.63
N ASN A 116 -7.14 3.06 -14.86
CA ASN A 116 -8.31 3.31 -15.68
C ASN A 116 -8.25 4.69 -16.35
N ALA A 117 -8.93 4.85 -17.50
CA ALA A 117 -8.93 6.11 -18.23
C ALA A 117 -9.68 7.24 -17.50
N ALA A 118 -10.59 6.92 -16.57
CA ALA A 118 -11.35 7.93 -15.83
C ALA A 118 -10.45 8.75 -14.90
N MET A 119 -9.43 8.14 -14.29
CA MET A 119 -8.46 8.86 -13.45
C MET A 119 -7.61 9.83 -14.28
N ILE A 120 -7.24 9.44 -15.52
CA ILE A 120 -6.48 10.28 -16.46
C ILE A 120 -7.34 11.46 -16.93
N ALA A 121 -8.60 11.20 -17.28
CA ALA A 121 -9.54 12.26 -17.66
C ALA A 121 -9.77 13.26 -16.52
N ALA A 122 -9.92 12.77 -15.28
CA ALA A 122 -10.06 13.63 -14.11
C ALA A 122 -8.82 14.49 -13.87
N ALA A 123 -7.62 13.89 -13.94
CA ALA A 123 -6.36 14.63 -13.82
C ALA A 123 -6.25 15.72 -14.91
N GLY A 124 -6.49 15.36 -16.17
CA GLY A 124 -6.48 16.30 -17.30
C GLY A 124 -7.48 17.45 -17.14
N TYR A 125 -8.68 17.18 -16.61
CA TYR A 125 -9.67 18.22 -16.31
C TYR A 125 -9.18 19.24 -15.28
N TYR A 126 -8.51 18.78 -14.21
CA TYR A 126 -7.97 19.68 -13.20
C TYR A 126 -6.74 20.47 -13.70
N GLU A 127 -5.91 19.88 -14.55
CA GLU A 127 -4.80 20.60 -15.21
C GLU A 127 -5.32 21.63 -16.22
N TRP A 128 -6.34 21.28 -17.01
CA TRP A 128 -7.03 22.19 -17.91
C TRP A 128 -7.61 23.40 -17.16
N LYS A 129 -8.26 23.16 -16.01
CA LYS A 129 -8.78 24.22 -15.13
C LYS A 129 -7.70 25.17 -14.62
N LYS A 130 -6.46 24.68 -14.45
CA LYS A 130 -5.30 25.50 -14.05
C LYS A 130 -4.66 26.23 -15.24
N GLY A 131 -5.18 26.06 -16.46
CA GLY A 131 -4.59 26.61 -17.68
C GLY A 131 -3.28 25.94 -18.08
N LYS A 132 -2.99 24.74 -17.57
CA LYS A 132 -1.80 23.96 -17.94
C LYS A 132 -2.12 23.10 -19.16
N PHE A 133 -1.48 23.42 -20.28
CA PHE A 133 -1.63 22.70 -21.55
C PHE A 133 -0.28 22.18 -22.00
N ALA A 134 -0.26 20.94 -22.52
CA ALA A 134 0.89 20.42 -23.23
C ALA A 134 0.92 20.93 -24.66
N ASP A 135 2.12 21.08 -25.23
CA ASP A 135 2.27 21.31 -26.67
C ASP A 135 2.18 19.99 -27.46
N TYR A 136 2.14 20.08 -28.80
CA TYR A 136 2.05 18.91 -29.69
C TYR A 136 3.34 18.07 -29.73
N ARG A 137 4.42 18.51 -29.07
CA ARG A 137 5.72 17.83 -29.02
C ARG A 137 5.89 17.01 -27.74
N ILE A 138 4.85 16.92 -26.90
CA ILE A 138 4.87 16.10 -25.69
C ILE A 138 5.35 14.68 -26.01
N ASN A 139 6.23 14.16 -25.17
CA ASN A 139 6.77 12.82 -25.28
C ASN A 139 6.49 12.01 -24.01
N ALA A 140 6.58 10.69 -24.10
CA ALA A 140 6.48 9.82 -22.95
C ALA A 140 7.77 9.90 -22.12
N TYR A 141 7.62 10.06 -20.81
CA TYR A 141 8.71 10.04 -19.83
C TYR A 141 8.50 8.86 -18.88
N PRO A 142 9.13 7.70 -19.11
CA PRO A 142 8.86 6.48 -18.34
C PRO A 142 9.18 6.57 -16.84
N SER A 143 10.09 7.48 -16.48
CA SER A 143 10.55 7.71 -15.11
C SER A 143 10.12 9.06 -14.56
N LEU A 144 9.02 9.64 -15.09
CA LEU A 144 8.52 10.95 -14.63
C LEU A 144 8.20 10.90 -13.14
N SER A 145 8.79 11.82 -12.36
CA SER A 145 8.49 11.94 -10.93
C SER A 145 7.16 12.66 -10.69
N LEU A 146 6.39 12.19 -9.71
CA LEU A 146 5.17 12.88 -9.25
C LEU A 146 5.45 14.23 -8.57
N THR A 147 6.67 14.45 -8.08
CA THR A 147 7.07 15.72 -7.45
C THR A 147 7.49 16.78 -8.46
N GLU A 148 7.69 16.40 -9.73
CA GLU A 148 8.20 17.27 -10.79
C GLU A 148 7.09 17.69 -11.79
N GLY A 149 5.84 17.25 -11.59
CA GLY A 149 4.68 17.51 -12.47
C GLY A 149 3.81 18.73 -12.12
#